data_AF-A0A3D1E7F6-F1
#
_entry.id   AF-A0A3D1E7F6-F1
#
_cell.length_a   1.000
_cell.length_b   1.000
_cell.length_c   1.000
_cell.angle_alpha   90.00
_cell.angle_beta   90.00
_cell.angle_gamma   90.00
#
_symmetry.space_group_name_H-M   'P 1'
#
loop_
_entity.id
_entity.type
_entity.pdbx_description
1 polymer ?
#
loop_
_entity_poly.entity_id
_entity_poly.type
_entity_poly.pdbx_seq_one_letter_code
_entity_poly.pdbx_strand_id
1 'polypeptide(L)' 'SLTHTLGRDWSVFYESEFIKNDLYADHLLRIGGAFLQTKNLQWDTHFALNFKETPRRKTFGIGISYRIDPHN' A
#
# COMPACT_ATOMS: atom_id res chain seq x y z
N SER A 1 -7.68 6.14 -5.96
CA SER A 1 -6.24 5.83 -5.77
C SER A 1 -5.44 6.42 -6.91
N LEU A 2 -4.25 6.93 -6.61
CA LEU A 2 -3.23 7.32 -7.57
C LEU A 2 -2.05 6.35 -7.44
N THR A 3 -1.77 5.59 -8.48
CA THR A 3 -0.62 4.69 -8.53
C THR A 3 0.29 5.14 -9.66
N HIS A 4 1.55 5.38 -9.36
CA HIS A 4 2.54 5.84 -10.30
C HIS A 4 3.76 4.92 -10.28
N THR A 5 4.10 4.38 -11.44
CA THR A 5 5.27 3.51 -11.60
C THR A 5 6.49 4.35 -11.97
N LEU A 6 7.43 4.46 -11.04
CA LEU A 6 8.70 5.15 -11.21
C LEU A 6 9.68 4.21 -11.93
N GLY A 7 9.58 4.16 -13.26
CA GLY A 7 10.45 3.33 -14.10
C GLY A 7 10.00 1.87 -14.17
N ARG A 8 10.94 0.94 -14.36
CA ARG A 8 10.63 -0.51 -14.51
C ARG A 8 10.59 -1.26 -13.18
N ASP A 9 11.26 -0.71 -12.17
CA ASP A 9 11.58 -1.41 -10.94
C ASP A 9 10.86 -0.82 -9.73
N TRP A 10 10.48 0.46 -9.74
CA TRP A 10 9.80 1.09 -8.61
C TRP A 10 8.36 1.45 -8.95
N SER A 11 7.46 1.23 -8.00
CA SER A 11 6.07 1.67 -8.06
C SER A 11 5.71 2.31 -6.75
N VAL A 12 4.96 3.41 -6.80
CA VAL A 12 4.42 4.08 -5.61
C VAL A 12 2.94 4.29 -5.79
N PHE A 13 2.20 4.23 -4.70
CA PHE A 13 0.78 4.49 -4.69
C PHE A 13 0.38 5.36 -3.51
N TYR A 14 -0.64 6.16 -3.75
CA TYR A 14 -1.26 7.05 -2.79
C TYR A 14 -2.77 6.98 -2.98
N GLU A 15 -3.50 6.73 -1.92
CA GLU A 15 -4.95 6.65 -1.90
C GLU A 15 -5.45 7.40 -0.68
N SER A 16 -6.36 8.33 -0.90
CA SER A 16 -7.08 9.02 0.17
C SER A 16 -8.57 8.89 -0.09
N GLU A 17 -9.26 8.20 0.80
CA GLU A 17 -10.69 8.00 0.79
C GLU A 17 -11.29 8.82 1.92
N PHE A 18 -12.17 9.75 1.54
CA PHE A 18 -12.91 10.61 2.47
C PHE A 18 -14.34 10.06 2.55
N ILE A 19 -14.60 9.21 3.55
CA ILE A 19 -15.95 8.70 3.77
C ILE A 19 -16.69 9.73 4.61
N LYS A 20 -17.49 10.58 3.96
CA LYS A 20 -18.46 11.45 4.64
C LYS A 20 -19.75 10.66 4.86
N ASN A 21 -19.97 10.23 6.10
CA ASN A 21 -21.28 9.76 6.54
C ASN A 21 -21.66 10.53 7.81
N ASP A 22 -22.93 10.91 7.96
CA ASP A 22 -23.44 11.96 8.86
C ASP A 22 -23.12 11.78 10.38
N LEU A 23 -22.58 10.62 10.77
CA LEU A 23 -22.24 10.27 12.15
C LEU A 23 -20.76 9.90 12.35
N TYR A 24 -19.99 9.66 11.27
CA TYR A 24 -18.60 9.21 11.31
C TYR A 24 -17.84 9.68 10.05
N ALA A 25 -16.89 10.60 10.21
CA ALA A 25 -15.94 10.96 9.15
C ALA A 25 -14.73 10.00 9.20
N ASP A 26 -14.84 8.87 8.50
CA ASP A 26 -13.73 7.93 8.35
C ASP A 26 -12.80 8.44 7.22
N HIS A 27 -11.67 9.03 7.60
CA HIS A 27 -10.59 9.35 6.65
C HIS A 27 -9.64 8.16 6.58
N LEU A 28 -9.63 7.46 5.45
CA LEU A 28 -8.67 6.40 5.16
C LEU A 28 -7.62 6.93 4.19
N LEU A 29 -6.38 6.99 4.66
CA LEU A 29 -5.24 7.38 3.85
C LEU A 29 -4.27 6.21 3.75
N ARG A 30 -4.04 5.70 2.55
CA ARG A 30 -3.17 4.57 2.26
C ARG A 30 -2.08 5.02 1.29
N ILE A 31 -0.83 4.84 1.68
CA ILE A 31 0.33 5.16 0.85
C ILE A 31 1.25 3.96 0.82
N GLY A 32 2.00 3.76 -0.24
CA GLY A 32 2.94 2.66 -0.28
C GLY A 32 3.81 2.69 -1.51
N GLY A 33 4.78 1.80 -1.53
CA GLY A 33 5.65 1.56 -2.66
C GLY A 33 6.01 0.10 -2.78
N ALA A 34 6.25 -0.32 -4.01
CA ALA A 34 6.80 -1.62 -4.34
C ALA A 34 8.10 -1.41 -5.13
N PHE A 35 9.12 -2.18 -4.80
CA PHE A 35 10.39 -2.20 -5.48
C PHE A 35 10.70 -3.62 -5.97
N LEU A 36 10.75 -3.79 -7.28
CA LEU A 36 11.20 -4.99 -7.96
C LEU A 36 12.73 -4.98 -8.01
N GLN A 37 13.37 -5.74 -7.12
CA GLN A 37 14.83 -5.86 -7.10
C GLN A 37 15.34 -6.79 -8.22
N THR A 38 14.61 -7.86 -8.49
CA THR A 38 14.87 -8.82 -9.57
C THR A 38 13.54 -9.22 -10.17
N LYS A 39 13.48 -9.76 -11.41
CA LYS A 39 12.25 -10.30 -12.01
C LYS A 39 11.44 -11.23 -11.09
N ASN A 40 12.14 -11.85 -10.14
CA ASN A 40 11.59 -12.81 -9.20
C ASN A 40 11.54 -12.28 -7.76
N LEU A 41 12.11 -11.11 -7.44
CA LEU A 41 12.15 -10.58 -6.07
C LEU A 41 11.55 -9.18 -6.05
N GLN A 42 10.44 -9.04 -5.33
CA GLN A 42 9.74 -7.79 -5.12
C GLN A 42 9.66 -7.49 -3.63
N TRP A 43 9.95 -6.27 -3.27
CA TRP A 43 9.75 -5.70 -1.94
C TRP A 43 8.53 -4.81 -2.01
N ASP A 44 7.67 -4.87 -1.01
CA ASP A 44 6.54 -3.98 -0.88
C ASP A 44 6.53 -3.37 0.51
N THR A 45 6.14 -2.11 0.58
CA THR A 45 5.91 -1.41 1.83
C THR A 45 4.68 -0.55 1.66
N HIS A 46 3.81 -0.57 2.65
CA HIS A 46 2.64 0.27 2.64
C HIS A 46 2.28 0.72 4.05
N PHE A 47 1.63 1.85 4.12
CA PHE A 47 1.21 2.50 5.33
C PHE A 47 -0.23 3.00 5.14
N ALA A 48 -1.10 2.61 6.05
CA ALA A 48 -2.51 2.99 6.06
C ALA A 48 -2.85 3.67 7.39
N LEU A 49 -3.37 4.87 7.30
CA LEU A 49 -3.93 5.63 8.41
C LEU A 49 -5.45 5.59 8.31
N ASN A 50 -6.11 5.00 9.30
CA ASN A 50 -7.54 5.14 9.49
C ASN A 50 -7.80 6.12 10.63
N PHE A 51 -8.33 7.30 10.31
CA PHE A 51 -8.78 8.28 11.29
C PHE A 51 -10.23 8.01 11.67
N LYS A 52 -10.52 6.82 12.20
CA LYS A 52 -11.80 6.53 12.83
C LYS A 52 -11.81 7.13 14.24
N GLU A 53 -12.84 7.90 14.61
CA GLU A 53 -12.99 8.46 15.97
C GLU A 53 -13.12 7.37 17.07
N THR A 54 -13.18 6.10 16.70
CA THR A 54 -13.19 4.95 17.61
C THR A 54 -12.64 3.72 16.89
N PRO A 55 -11.56 3.07 17.33
CA PRO A 55 -10.23 3.57 17.69
C PRO A 55 -9.35 3.83 16.44
N ARG A 56 -8.34 4.71 16.57
CA ARG A 56 -7.36 5.06 15.51
C ARG A 56 -6.48 3.86 15.13
N ARG A 57 -6.84 3.14 14.06
CA ARG A 57 -6.04 2.02 13.53
C ARG A 57 -5.03 2.52 12.50
N LYS A 58 -3.77 2.59 12.90
CA LYS A 58 -2.64 2.80 12.00
C LYS A 58 -2.08 1.43 11.64
N THR A 59 -2.04 1.12 10.35
CA THR A 59 -1.51 -0.14 9.84
C THR A 59 -0.28 0.17 9.02
N PHE A 60 0.84 -0.43 9.39
CA PHE A 60 2.04 -0.44 8.57
C PHE A 60 2.28 -1.88 8.12
N GLY A 61 2.67 -2.06 6.87
CA GLY A 61 2.98 -3.35 6.27
C GLY A 61 4.28 -3.25 5.49
N ILE A 62 5.11 -4.28 5.64
CA ILE A 62 6.25 -4.55 4.77
C ILE A 62 6.12 -6.00 4.31
N GLY A 63 6.37 -6.22 3.03
CA GLY A 63 6.27 -7.51 2.40
C GLY A 63 7.46 -7.74 1.48
N ILE A 64 7.80 -9.01 1.33
CA ILE A 64 8.80 -9.48 0.39
C ILE A 64 8.15 -10.63 -0.35
N SER A 65 8.08 -10.51 -1.66
CA SER A 65 7.53 -11.51 -2.55
C SER A 65 8.67 -12.06 -3.40
N TYR A 66 8.95 -13.36 -3.25
CA TYR A 66 9.88 -14.08 -4.11
C TYR A 66 9.13 -15.09 -4.98
N ARG A 67 9.16 -14.89 -6.30
CA ARG A 67 8.60 -15.83 -7.28
C ARG A 67 9.61 -16.94 -7.50
N ILE A 68 9.28 -18.12 -6.98
CA ILE A 68 9.97 -19.35 -7.33
C ILE A 68 9.22 -19.95 -8.51
N ASP A 69 9.84 -19.95 -9.68
CA ASP A 69 9.39 -20.73 -10.82
C ASP A 69 10.17 -22.05 -10.79
N PRO A 70 9.64 -23.13 -10.18
CA PRO A 70 10.22 -24.45 -10.35
C PRO A 70 9.88 -24.92 -11.77
N HIS A 71 10.76 -24.62 -12.72
CA HIS A 71 10.76 -25.34 -14.00
C HIS A 71 11.40 -26.71 -13.76
N ASN A 72 10.60 -27.76 -13.88
CA ASN A 72 11.08 -29.11 -14.17
C ASN A 72 10.28 -29.68 -15.34
#